data_AF-A0A0A8E8N0-F1
#
_entry.id   AF-A0A0A8E8N0-F1
#
_cell.length_a   1.000
_cell.length_b   1.000
_cell.length_c   1.000
_cell.angle_alpha   90.00
_cell.angle_beta   90.00
_cell.angle_gamma   90.00
#
_symmetry.space_group_name_H-M   'P 1'
#
loop_
_entity.id
_entity.type
_entity.pdbx_description
1 polymer ?
#
loop_
_entity_poly.entity_id
_entity_poly.type
_entity_poly.pdbx_seq_one_letter_code
_entity_poly.pdbx_strand_id
1 'polypeptide(L)' 'MSREPKSLQDQMTLDAAKKGYGRKKIENLNDPKYKGMDKMELVGKSKHTNRNSTVHYVRDPLTGELHDFKFTNHFY' A
#
# COMPACT_ATOMS: atom_id res chain seq x y z
N MET A 1 -1.16 10.19 8.56
CA MET A 1 -1.56 9.14 7.60
C MET A 1 -2.70 9.67 6.75
N SER A 2 -2.80 9.32 5.47
CA SER A 2 -3.86 9.78 4.56
C SER A 2 -4.43 8.62 3.76
N ARG A 3 -5.70 8.73 3.33
CA ARG A 3 -6.33 7.83 2.35
C ARG A 3 -6.29 8.41 0.94
N GLU A 4 -6.06 9.71 0.81
CA GLU A 4 -5.95 10.35 -0.50
C GLU A 4 -4.47 10.56 -0.85
N PRO A 5 -4.08 10.28 -2.11
CA PRO A 5 -2.74 10.57 -2.60
C PRO A 5 -2.54 12.07 -2.70
N LYS A 6 -1.38 12.57 -2.26
CA LYS A 6 -1.09 14.01 -2.20
C LYS A 6 0.01 14.45 -3.16
N SER A 7 0.54 13.51 -3.94
CA SER A 7 1.55 13.74 -4.96
C SER A 7 1.38 12.75 -6.12
N LEU A 8 2.00 13.04 -7.26
CA LEU A 8 2.08 12.09 -8.37
C LEU A 8 2.77 10.78 -7.94
N GLN A 9 3.78 10.86 -7.06
CA GLN A 9 4.43 9.68 -6.50
C GLN A 9 3.47 8.83 -5.68
N ASP A 10 2.59 9.45 -4.87
CA ASP A 10 1.56 8.73 -4.12
C ASP A 10 0.60 8.00 -5.08
N GLN A 11 0.17 8.67 -6.16
CA GLN A 11 -0.70 8.08 -7.17
C GLN A 11 -0.04 6.87 -7.85
N MET A 12 1.22 7.01 -8.29
CA MET A 12 1.98 5.92 -8.90
C MET A 12 2.20 4.75 -7.92
N THR A 13 2.45 5.07 -6.64
CA THR A 13 2.65 4.05 -5.60
C THR A 13 1.34 3.30 -5.32
N LEU A 14 0.20 3.98 -5.29
CA LEU A 14 -1.10 3.34 -5.14
C LEU A 14 -1.49 2.51 -6.36
N ASP A 15 -1.19 2.97 -7.59
CA ASP A 15 -1.42 2.19 -8.81
C ASP A 15 -0.61 0.88 -8.79
N ALA A 16 0.67 0.95 -8.41
CA ALA A 16 1.49 -0.23 -8.25
C ALA A 16 0.94 -1.16 -7.15
N ALA A 17 0.47 -0.63 -6.02
CA ALA A 17 -0.16 -1.43 -4.98
C ALA A 17 -1.42 -2.17 -5.50
N LYS A 18 -2.26 -1.49 -6.29
CA LYS A 18 -3.45 -2.10 -6.93
C LYS A 18 -3.09 -3.23 -7.90
N LYS A 19 -1.92 -3.16 -8.54
CA LYS A 19 -1.38 -4.24 -9.40
C LYS A 19 -0.75 -5.39 -8.60
N GLY A 20 -0.78 -5.32 -7.26
CA GLY A 20 -0.26 -6.36 -6.38
C GLY A 20 1.23 -6.21 -6.03
N TYR A 21 1.87 -5.10 -6.39
CA TYR A 21 3.26 -4.85 -6.00
C TYR A 21 3.37 -4.48 -4.52
N GLY A 22 4.36 -5.05 -3.85
CA GLY A 22 4.64 -4.75 -2.45
C GLY A 22 5.25 -5.94 -1.74
N ARG A 23 5.61 -5.74 -0.48
CA ARG A 23 6.07 -6.81 0.41
C ARG A 23 4.97 -7.16 1.41
N LYS A 24 4.78 -8.45 1.66
CA LYS A 24 3.95 -8.92 2.78
C LYS A 24 4.61 -8.48 4.08
N LYS A 25 3.81 -7.91 4.96
CA LYS A 25 4.22 -7.45 6.29
C LYS A 25 3.60 -8.31 7.39
N ILE A 26 2.35 -8.73 7.19
CA ILE A 26 1.63 -9.66 8.07
C ILE A 26 0.81 -10.56 7.15
N GLU A 27 0.92 -11.86 7.34
CA GLU A 27 0.07 -12.86 6.68
C GLU A 27 -1.13 -13.21 7.55
N ASN A 28 -2.23 -13.65 6.93
CA ASN A 28 -3.41 -14.17 7.62
C ASN A 28 -3.87 -13.27 8.77
N LEU A 29 -4.29 -12.05 8.42
CA LEU A 29 -4.84 -11.10 9.37
C LEU A 29 -5.99 -11.74 10.16
N ASN A 30 -6.06 -11.45 11.46
CA ASN A 30 -7.13 -11.94 12.33
C ASN A 30 -8.22 -10.88 12.59
N ASP A 31 -8.14 -9.73 11.90
CA ASP A 31 -9.17 -8.70 11.98
C ASP A 31 -10.48 -9.23 11.36
N PRO A 32 -11.64 -9.10 12.01
CA PRO A 32 -12.90 -9.66 11.51
C PRO A 32 -13.24 -9.25 10.07
N LYS A 33 -12.87 -8.02 9.67
CA LYS A 33 -13.16 -7.49 8.33
C LYS A 33 -12.19 -8.00 7.27
N TYR A 34 -10.97 -8.35 7.66
CA TYR A 34 -9.89 -8.73 6.74
C TYR A 34 -9.35 -10.14 7.04
N LYS A 35 -10.17 -11.00 7.66
CA LYS A 35 -9.72 -12.28 8.18
C LYS A 35 -9.20 -13.17 7.04
N GLY A 36 -7.98 -13.69 7.18
CA GLY A 36 -7.33 -14.49 6.14
C GLY A 36 -6.63 -13.69 5.04
N MET A 37 -6.75 -12.36 5.04
CA MET A 37 -6.06 -11.49 4.08
C MET A 37 -4.64 -11.15 4.53
N ASP A 38 -3.84 -10.63 3.60
CA ASP A 38 -2.47 -10.20 3.85
C ASP A 38 -2.38 -8.68 4.01
N LYS A 39 -1.58 -8.23 4.98
CA LYS A 39 -1.14 -6.84 5.07
C LYS A 39 0.12 -6.65 4.24
N MET A 40 0.05 -5.73 3.29
CA MET A 40 1.10 -5.39 2.37
C MET A 40 1.67 -4.00 2.67
N GLU A 41 2.94 -3.80 2.31
CA GLU A 41 3.61 -2.51 2.33
C GLU A 41 4.33 -2.29 1.00
N LEU A 42 4.15 -1.11 0.41
CA LEU A 42 4.89 -0.69 -0.76
C LEU A 42 5.50 0.70 -0.52
N VAL A 43 6.79 0.83 -0.85
CA VAL A 43 7.53 2.08 -0.78
C VAL A 43 7.88 2.51 -2.20
N GLY A 44 7.19 3.54 -2.71
CA GLY A 44 7.54 4.20 -3.95
C GLY A 44 8.66 5.20 -3.70
N LYS A 45 9.81 5.02 -4.37
CA LYS A 45 10.95 5.94 -4.29
C LYS A 45 11.03 6.76 -5.57
N SER A 46 11.19 8.06 -5.45
CA SER A 46 11.56 8.89 -6.58
C SER A 46 13.08 8.79 -6.80
N LYS A 47 13.52 8.62 -8.06
CA LYS A 47 14.96 8.65 -8.41
C LYS A 47 15.50 10.08 -8.52
N HIS A 48 14.62 11.05 -8.78
CA HIS A 48 14.97 12.45 -8.98
C HIS A 48 14.92 13.28 -7.69
N THR A 49 14.09 12.86 -6.74
CA THR A 49 13.94 13.51 -5.45
C THR A 49 14.19 12.45 -4.38
N ASN A 50 14.89 12.77 -3.30
CA ASN A 50 15.06 11.86 -2.14
C ASN A 50 13.74 11.66 -1.35
N ARG A 51 12.60 11.79 -2.02
CA ARG A 51 11.25 11.66 -1.47
C ARG A 51 10.73 10.25 -1.70
N ASN A 52 10.11 9.72 -0.66
CA ASN A 52 9.48 8.41 -0.68
C ASN A 52 7.98 8.55 -0.39
N SER A 53 7.19 7.62 -0.90
CA SER A 53 5.80 7.44 -0.52
C SER A 53 5.62 6.03 -0.03
N THR A 54 5.06 5.86 1.16
CA THR A 54 4.81 4.53 1.73
C THR A 54 3.32 4.31 1.88
N VAL A 55 2.81 3.27 1.22
CA VAL A 55 1.43 2.82 1.34
C VAL A 55 1.39 1.46 2.02
N HIS A 56 0.51 1.35 3.02
CA HIS A 56 0.09 0.06 3.58
C HIS A 56 -1.27 -0.27 3.01
N TYR A 57 -1.47 -1.52 2.63
CA TYR A 57 -2.75 -1.96 2.11
C TYR A 57 -3.06 -3.40 2.51
N VAL A 58 -4.34 -3.76 2.48
CA VAL A 58 -4.81 -5.14 2.66
C VAL A 58 -5.05 -5.74 1.28
N ARG A 59 -4.54 -6.94 1.08
CA ARG A 59 -4.72 -7.71 -0.15
C ARG A 59 -5.32 -9.06 0.15
N ASP A 60 -6.36 -9.43 -0.58
CA ASP A 60 -6.88 -10.78 -0.57
C ASP A 60 -5.89 -11.70 -1.33
N PRO A 61 -5.30 -12.72 -0.70
CA PRO A 61 -4.34 -13.62 -1.36
C PRO A 61 -5.00 -14.56 -2.38
N LEU A 62 -6.32 -14.78 -2.32
CA LEU A 62 -7.07 -15.63 -3.24
C LEU A 62 -7.45 -14.88 -4.51
N THR A 63 -8.02 -13.67 -4.39
CA THR A 63 -8.46 -12.87 -5.55
C THR A 63 -7.38 -11.92 -6.05
N GLY A 64 -6.41 -11.59 -5.20
CA GLY A 64 -5.39 -10.57 -5.48
C GLY A 64 -5.89 -9.13 -5.30
N GLU A 65 -7.16 -8.93 -4.94
CA GLU A 65 -7.79 -7.62 -4.82
C GLU A 65 -7.26 -6.81 -3.64
N LEU A 66 -7.14 -5.50 -3.86
CA LEU A 66 -6.78 -4.54 -2.82
C LEU A 66 -8.06 -4.01 -2.17
N HIS A 67 -8.16 -4.14 -0.84
CA HIS A 67 -9.32 -3.67 -0.07
C HIS A 67 -9.10 -2.31 0.58
N ASP A 68 -8.41 -2.26 1.72
CA ASP A 68 -8.15 -1.02 2.47
C ASP A 68 -6.72 -0.57 2.25
N PHE A 69 -6.50 0.74 2.20
CA PHE A 69 -5.15 1.29 2.12
C PHE A 69 -5.02 2.58 2.92
N LYS A 70 -3.78 2.85 3.32
CA LYS A 70 -3.39 4.10 3.96
C LYS A 70 -1.95 4.46 3.63
N PHE A 71 -1.73 5.70 3.27
CA PHE A 71 -0.40 6.28 3.20
C PHE A 71 0.09 6.56 4.62
N THR A 72 1.23 5.96 4.98
CA THR A 72 1.86 6.16 6.28
C THR A 72 2.82 7.34 6.27
N ASN A 73 3.33 7.71 5.10
CA ASN A 73 4.23 8.84 4.93
C ASN A 73 4.04 9.53 3.58
N HIS A 74 4.04 10.87 3.59
CA HIS A 74 4.05 11.74 2.42
C HIS A 74 5.28 12.63 2.54
N PHE A 75 6.33 12.38 1.77
CA PHE A 75 7.43 13.34 1.69
C PHE A 75 7.10 14.37 0.61
N TYR A 76 6.83 15.60 1.05
CA TYR A 76 6.49 16.75 0.21
C TYR A 76 7.68 17.61 -0.18
#